data_AF-A0A2E1KV24-F1
#
_entry.id   AF-A0A2E1KV24-F1
#
_cell.length_a   1.000
_cell.length_b   1.000
_cell.length_c   1.000
_cell.angle_alpha   90.00
_cell.angle_beta   90.00
_cell.angle_gamma   90.00
#
_symmetry.space_group_name_H-M   'P 1'
#
loop_
_entity.id
_entity.type
_entity.pdbx_description
1 polymer ?
#
loop_
_entity_poly.entity_id
_entity_poly.type
_entity_poly.pdbx_seq_one_letter_code
_entity_poly.pdbx_strand_id
1 'polypeptide(L)'
;MNTLIIRPKNTFFKTSFKRKEVAFTIVELLVVLAVIVILAGITFGTATGVQTARMKATARAEIMLISQSLERFHSIYGDYPITAGPEDNAITLSKALLGWKEFKGKPLKFVDRSPRSKLKVEALIDPTKVRYEGDVPEDIKRKPVNVRFTDPWGQPYVYAYKDSKEWNNYAFVLYSKGPDGVAELLPTDGVYNQNYKNLETNIDNINIQD
;
A
#
# COMPACT_ATOMS: atom_id res chain seq x y z
N MET A 1 -48.14 43.68 -87.99
CA MET A 1 -47.47 44.89 -87.49
C MET A 1 -46.32 44.46 -86.60
N ASN A 2 -45.09 44.78 -87.01
CA ASN A 2 -43.85 44.48 -86.29
C ASN A 2 -43.69 45.42 -85.09
N THR A 3 -43.23 44.88 -83.96
CA THR A 3 -42.55 45.67 -82.92
C THR A 3 -41.40 44.85 -82.34
N LEU A 4 -40.18 45.18 -82.77
CA LEU A 4 -38.93 44.70 -82.20
C LEU A 4 -38.66 45.48 -80.91
N ILE A 5 -38.66 44.79 -79.76
CA ILE A 5 -38.21 45.35 -78.49
C ILE A 5 -36.83 44.75 -78.19
N ILE A 6 -35.78 45.54 -78.39
CA ILE A 6 -34.40 45.18 -78.06
C ILE A 6 -34.22 45.34 -76.54
N ARG A 7 -33.89 44.25 -75.84
CA ARG A 7 -33.49 44.30 -74.42
C ARG A 7 -31.95 44.27 -74.32
N PRO A 8 -31.31 45.15 -73.52
CA PRO A 8 -29.87 45.08 -73.28
C PRO A 8 -29.52 43.91 -72.36
N LYS A 9 -28.39 43.24 -72.63
CA LYS A 9 -27.83 42.19 -71.77
C LYS A 9 -26.96 42.85 -70.69
N ASN A 10 -27.42 42.84 -69.44
CA ASN A 10 -26.57 43.18 -68.29
C ASN A 10 -25.66 41.99 -67.95
N THR A 11 -24.37 42.13 -68.24
CA THR A 11 -23.32 41.22 -67.78
C THR A 11 -22.91 41.59 -66.35
N PHE A 12 -23.47 40.89 -65.36
CA PHE A 12 -22.98 40.94 -63.98
C PHE A 12 -21.63 40.22 -63.90
N PHE A 13 -20.55 40.98 -63.65
CA PHE A 13 -19.25 40.40 -63.29
C PHE A 13 -19.34 39.78 -61.89
N LYS A 14 -19.31 38.45 -61.79
CA LYS A 14 -19.07 37.74 -60.53
C LYS A 14 -17.57 37.80 -60.22
N THR A 15 -17.15 38.68 -59.31
CA THR A 15 -15.83 38.58 -58.68
C THR A 15 -15.84 37.38 -57.72
N SER A 16 -15.27 36.26 -58.17
CA SER A 16 -15.03 35.08 -57.34
C SER A 16 -13.84 35.36 -56.41
N PHE A 17 -14.09 35.53 -55.12
CA PHE A 17 -13.03 35.49 -54.12
C PHE A 17 -12.51 34.04 -54.02
N LYS A 18 -11.34 33.78 -54.62
CA LYS A 18 -10.63 32.52 -54.41
C LYS A 18 -10.30 32.38 -52.92
N ARG A 19 -10.97 31.46 -52.21
CA ARG A 19 -10.43 30.95 -50.94
C ARG A 19 -9.09 30.32 -51.25
N LYS A 20 -8.02 30.80 -50.59
CA LYS A 20 -6.76 30.06 -50.56
C LYS A 20 -7.04 28.79 -49.76
N GLU A 21 -7.20 27.67 -50.44
CA GLU A 21 -7.10 26.38 -49.77
C GLU A 21 -5.64 26.19 -49.39
N VAL A 22 -5.38 26.26 -48.08
CA VAL A 22 -4.05 26.00 -47.51
C VAL A 22 -3.90 24.48 -47.49
N ALA A 23 -3.17 23.95 -48.46
CA ALA A 23 -2.78 22.55 -48.44
C ALA A 23 -1.71 22.35 -47.35
N PHE A 24 -1.99 21.49 -46.37
CA PHE A 24 -0.99 21.08 -45.38
C PHE A 24 0.13 20.31 -46.05
N THR A 25 1.37 20.64 -45.68
CA THR A 25 2.53 19.92 -46.20
C THR A 25 2.75 18.63 -45.41
N ILE A 26 3.26 17.58 -46.08
CA ILE A 26 3.61 16.31 -45.42
C ILE A 26 4.64 16.55 -44.30
N VAL A 27 5.55 17.51 -44.49
CA VAL A 27 6.57 17.87 -43.51
C VAL A 27 5.95 18.34 -42.19
N GLU A 28 4.89 19.13 -42.25
CA GLU A 28 4.21 19.65 -41.06
C GLU A 28 3.53 18.53 -40.26
N LEU A 29 2.88 17.59 -40.96
CA LEU A 29 2.32 16.40 -40.32
C LEU A 29 3.40 15.51 -39.69
N LEU A 30 4.55 15.37 -40.35
CA LEU A 30 5.68 14.58 -39.83
C LEU A 30 6.30 15.20 -38.57
N VAL A 31 6.45 16.52 -38.53
CA VAL A 31 6.95 17.22 -37.33
C VAL A 31 5.97 17.07 -36.17
N VAL A 32 4.66 17.23 -36.41
CA VAL A 32 3.64 17.05 -35.37
C VAL A 32 3.67 15.63 -34.81
N LEU A 33 3.76 14.61 -35.68
CA LEU A 33 3.82 13.22 -35.25
C LEU A 33 5.10 12.92 -34.47
N ALA A 34 6.24 13.48 -34.87
CA ALA A 34 7.49 13.37 -34.13
C ALA A 34 7.38 13.97 -32.72
N VAL A 35 6.78 15.16 -32.58
CA VAL A 35 6.56 15.80 -31.27
C VAL A 35 5.61 14.99 -30.40
N ILE A 36 4.53 14.43 -30.95
CA ILE A 36 3.59 13.56 -30.21
C ILE A 36 4.30 12.30 -29.68
N VAL A 37 5.15 11.66 -30.48
CA VAL A 37 5.90 10.46 -30.06
C VAL A 37 6.87 10.78 -28.92
N ILE A 38 7.59 11.91 -29.00
CA ILE A 38 8.51 12.35 -27.94
C ILE A 38 7.74 12.65 -26.64
N LEU A 39 6.65 13.41 -26.73
CA LEU A 39 5.82 13.75 -25.57
C LEU A 39 5.18 12.51 -24.95
N ALA A 40 4.67 11.58 -25.77
CA ALA A 40 4.12 10.33 -25.30
C ALA A 40 5.18 9.49 -24.57
N GLY A 41 6.40 9.40 -25.12
CA GLY A 41 7.51 8.67 -24.51
C GLY A 41 7.88 9.20 -23.12
N ILE A 42 7.95 10.52 -22.95
CA ILE A 42 8.26 11.14 -21.64
C ILE A 42 7.11 10.93 -20.64
N THR A 43 5.86 11.07 -21.09
CA THR A 43 4.68 11.02 -20.21
C THR A 43 4.48 9.66 -19.55
N PHE A 44 4.77 8.55 -20.24
CA PHE A 44 4.60 7.20 -19.66
C PHE A 44 5.80 6.72 -18.82
N GLY A 45 7.01 7.25 -19.05
CA GLY A 45 8.24 6.75 -18.41
C GLY A 45 8.39 7.07 -16.92
N THR A 46 7.79 8.16 -16.42
CA THR A 46 8.01 8.64 -15.04
C THR A 46 7.01 8.11 -14.00
N ALA A 47 5.93 7.45 -14.41
CA ALA A 47 4.83 7.10 -13.52
C ALA A 47 5.13 5.93 -12.56
N THR A 48 6.00 5.00 -12.94
CA THR A 48 6.23 3.75 -12.18
C THR A 48 7.13 3.94 -10.95
N GLY A 49 8.21 4.72 -11.08
CA GLY A 49 9.15 4.95 -9.98
C GLY A 49 8.55 5.73 -8.80
N VAL A 50 7.71 6.73 -9.10
CA VAL A 50 7.02 7.53 -8.08
C VAL A 50 6.06 6.66 -7.27
N GLN A 51 5.36 5.73 -7.90
CA GLN A 51 4.42 4.84 -7.20
C GLN A 51 5.15 3.90 -6.24
N THR A 52 6.26 3.30 -6.65
CA THR A 52 7.08 2.43 -5.77
C THR A 52 7.62 3.21 -4.57
N ALA A 53 8.14 4.42 -4.79
CA ALA A 53 8.61 5.27 -3.70
C ALA A 53 7.48 5.62 -2.71
N ARG A 54 6.28 5.92 -3.22
CA ARG A 54 5.09 6.18 -2.38
C ARG A 54 4.70 4.95 -1.57
N MET A 55 4.67 3.76 -2.17
CA MET A 55 4.37 2.52 -1.44
C MET A 55 5.40 2.24 -0.33
N LYS A 56 6.70 2.41 -0.60
CA LYS A 56 7.73 2.28 0.44
C LYS A 56 7.55 3.30 1.57
N ALA A 57 7.21 4.54 1.24
CA ALA A 57 6.94 5.57 2.25
C ALA A 57 5.71 5.23 3.11
N THR A 58 4.64 4.72 2.49
CA THR A 58 3.44 4.24 3.20
C THR A 58 3.77 3.07 4.13
N ALA A 59 4.53 2.07 3.65
CA ALA A 59 4.94 0.93 4.47
C ALA A 59 5.73 1.37 5.72
N ARG A 60 6.68 2.30 5.56
CA ARG A 60 7.42 2.88 6.70
C ARG A 60 6.48 3.57 7.70
N ALA A 61 5.54 4.39 7.22
CA ALA A 61 4.60 5.09 8.08
C ALA A 61 3.67 4.12 8.84
N GLU A 62 3.20 3.07 8.20
CA GLU A 62 2.39 2.02 8.82
C GLU A 62 3.21 1.24 9.87
N ILE A 63 4.45 0.86 9.57
CA ILE A 63 5.35 0.20 10.54
C ILE A 63 5.60 1.08 11.76
N MET A 64 5.78 2.39 11.58
CA MET A 64 5.93 3.33 12.69
C MET A 64 4.68 3.37 13.56
N LEU A 65 3.49 3.40 12.95
CA LEU A 65 2.22 3.40 13.66
C LEU A 65 1.97 2.09 14.43
N ILE A 66 2.28 0.94 13.81
CA ILE A 66 2.19 -0.38 14.44
C ILE A 66 3.19 -0.47 15.59
N SER A 67 4.45 -0.03 15.39
CA SER A 67 5.47 0.03 16.43
C SER A 67 5.01 0.87 17.63
N GLN A 68 4.47 2.07 17.39
CA GLN A 68 3.92 2.91 18.46
C GLN A 68 2.78 2.22 19.22
N SER A 69 1.93 1.48 18.51
CA SER A 69 0.84 0.71 19.11
C SER A 69 1.36 -0.46 19.94
N LEU A 70 2.47 -1.09 19.53
CA LEU A 70 3.17 -2.14 20.28
C LEU A 70 3.83 -1.58 21.54
N GLU A 71 4.47 -0.42 21.49
CA GLU A 71 5.00 0.27 22.67
C GLU A 71 3.89 0.58 23.68
N ARG A 72 2.74 1.06 23.18
CA ARG A 72 1.55 1.27 24.01
C ARG A 72 1.03 -0.04 24.59
N PHE A 73 1.02 -1.13 23.81
CA PHE A 73 0.65 -2.46 24.29
C PHE A 73 1.57 -2.89 25.43
N HIS A 74 2.89 -2.78 25.25
CA HIS A 74 3.89 -3.09 26.26
C HIS A 74 3.68 -2.26 27.53
N SER A 75 3.39 -0.96 27.40
CA SER A 75 3.10 -0.09 28.55
C SER A 75 1.84 -0.50 29.34
N ILE A 76 0.81 -1.04 28.68
CA ILE A 76 -0.47 -1.41 29.32
C ILE A 76 -0.40 -2.82 29.91
N TYR A 77 0.21 -3.75 29.19
CA TYR A 77 0.16 -5.18 29.50
C TYR A 77 1.47 -5.74 30.06
N GLY A 78 2.55 -4.95 30.04
CA GLY A 78 3.86 -5.27 30.62
C GLY A 78 4.80 -6.07 29.70
N ASP A 79 4.32 -6.60 28.58
CA ASP A 79 5.13 -7.31 27.58
C ASP A 79 4.53 -7.13 26.18
N TYR A 80 5.31 -7.39 25.12
CA TYR A 80 4.82 -7.39 23.74
C TYR A 80 3.98 -8.65 23.42
N PRO A 81 3.10 -8.61 22.41
CA PRO A 81 2.35 -9.79 21.96
C PRO A 81 3.29 -10.97 21.64
N ILE A 82 3.21 -12.04 22.42
CA ILE A 82 4.07 -13.23 22.24
C ILE A 82 3.57 -14.06 21.07
N THR A 83 4.47 -14.50 20.20
CA THR A 83 4.12 -15.28 19.01
C THR A 83 4.38 -16.78 19.12
N ALA A 84 5.06 -17.25 20.16
CA ALA A 84 5.20 -18.67 20.45
C ALA A 84 3.83 -19.33 20.72
N GLY A 85 3.17 -19.80 19.67
CA GLY A 85 1.84 -20.36 19.70
C GLY A 85 1.44 -20.99 18.36
N PRO A 86 0.27 -21.65 18.31
CA PRO A 86 -0.21 -22.32 17.10
C PRO A 86 -0.82 -21.36 16.07
N GLU A 87 -0.96 -20.08 16.41
CA GLU A 87 -1.57 -19.07 15.54
C GLU A 87 -0.49 -18.31 14.78
N ASP A 88 -0.76 -18.02 13.52
CA ASP A 88 0.09 -17.19 12.67
C ASP A 88 0.43 -15.84 13.34
N ASN A 89 1.71 -15.46 13.25
CA ASN A 89 2.23 -14.29 13.96
C ASN A 89 1.55 -12.98 13.55
N ALA A 90 1.18 -12.83 12.27
CA ALA A 90 0.49 -11.63 11.78
C ALA A 90 -0.95 -11.57 12.31
N ILE A 91 -1.62 -12.73 12.46
CA ILE A 91 -2.93 -12.81 13.11
C ILE A 91 -2.80 -12.46 14.59
N THR A 92 -1.76 -12.98 15.25
CA THR A 92 -1.48 -12.71 16.66
C THR A 92 -1.26 -11.22 16.91
N LEU A 93 -0.42 -10.56 16.10
CA LEU A 93 -0.21 -9.12 16.12
C LEU A 93 -1.52 -8.34 15.97
N SER A 94 -2.28 -8.68 14.92
CA SER A 94 -3.47 -7.92 14.55
C SER A 94 -4.54 -8.01 15.63
N LYS A 95 -4.80 -9.20 16.16
CA LYS A 95 -5.72 -9.39 17.28
C LYS A 95 -5.25 -8.68 18.54
N ALA A 96 -3.96 -8.66 18.82
CA ALA A 96 -3.42 -7.98 19.99
C ALA A 96 -3.66 -6.47 19.93
N LEU A 97 -3.32 -5.83 18.81
CA LEU A 97 -3.49 -4.38 18.64
C LEU A 97 -4.95 -3.95 18.50
N LEU A 98 -5.82 -4.84 18.01
CA LEU A 98 -7.27 -4.64 18.03
C LEU A 98 -7.90 -4.89 19.41
N GLY A 99 -7.11 -5.25 20.43
CA GLY A 99 -7.59 -5.42 21.82
C GLY A 99 -8.25 -6.78 22.11
N TRP A 100 -8.02 -7.77 21.25
CA TRP A 100 -8.62 -9.11 21.34
C TRP A 100 -7.70 -10.17 21.95
N LYS A 101 -6.49 -9.81 22.36
CA LYS A 101 -5.59 -10.69 23.14
C LYS A 101 -5.19 -10.04 24.45
N GLU A 102 -5.00 -10.88 25.46
CA GLU A 102 -4.57 -10.46 26.79
C GLU A 102 -3.68 -11.54 27.42
N PHE A 103 -2.84 -11.12 28.37
CA PHE A 103 -2.11 -12.07 29.22
C PHE A 103 -3.03 -12.53 30.36
N LYS A 104 -3.20 -13.85 30.51
CA LYS A 104 -4.08 -14.42 31.53
C LYS A 104 -3.53 -15.73 32.09
N GLY A 105 -3.85 -16.00 33.35
CA GLY A 105 -3.51 -17.26 34.03
C GLY A 105 -2.29 -17.17 34.94
N LYS A 106 -1.94 -18.30 35.54
CA LYS A 106 -0.74 -18.52 36.36
C LYS A 106 -0.19 -19.92 36.01
N PRO A 107 0.83 -20.07 35.15
CA PRO A 107 1.66 -19.01 34.56
C PRO A 107 0.87 -18.15 33.56
N LEU A 108 1.34 -16.91 33.36
CA LEU A 108 0.77 -15.99 32.37
C LEU A 108 0.90 -16.60 30.97
N LYS A 109 -0.22 -16.67 30.24
CA LYS A 109 -0.28 -17.10 28.85
C LYS A 109 -0.90 -16.01 28.00
N PHE A 110 -0.43 -15.87 26.77
CA PHE A 110 -1.02 -14.96 25.82
C PHE A 110 -2.18 -15.65 25.10
N VAL A 111 -3.40 -15.20 25.38
CA VAL A 111 -4.63 -15.88 24.93
C VAL A 111 -5.63 -14.89 24.37
N ASP A 112 -6.59 -15.39 23.60
CA ASP A 112 -7.71 -14.56 23.16
C ASP A 112 -8.56 -14.13 24.35
N ARG A 113 -8.98 -12.87 24.32
CA ARG A 113 -9.92 -12.32 25.27
C ARG A 113 -11.28 -12.97 25.11
N SER A 114 -11.95 -13.25 26.23
CA SER A 114 -13.33 -13.71 26.23
C SER A 114 -14.29 -12.58 25.81
N PRO A 115 -15.27 -12.83 24.93
CA PRO A 115 -16.32 -11.86 24.58
C PRO A 115 -17.16 -11.33 25.76
N ARG A 116 -17.10 -12.01 26.91
CA ARG A 116 -17.77 -11.60 28.16
C ARG A 116 -16.89 -10.77 29.10
N SER A 117 -15.69 -10.37 28.66
CA SER A 117 -14.80 -9.55 29.48
C SER A 117 -15.42 -8.18 29.75
N LYS A 118 -15.51 -7.78 31.02
CA LYS A 118 -16.02 -6.47 31.45
C LYS A 118 -15.02 -5.33 31.23
N LEU A 119 -13.77 -5.64 30.88
CA LEU A 119 -12.78 -4.63 30.53
C LEU A 119 -13.13 -4.04 29.16
N LYS A 120 -13.11 -2.72 29.07
CA LYS A 120 -13.22 -1.98 27.82
C LYS A 120 -12.21 -2.54 26.81
N VAL A 121 -12.68 -2.89 25.62
CA VAL A 121 -11.83 -3.22 24.47
C VAL A 121 -11.38 -1.88 23.91
N GLU A 122 -10.19 -1.44 24.27
CA GLU A 122 -9.57 -0.29 23.62
C GLU A 122 -8.64 -0.82 22.54
N ALA A 123 -9.07 -0.69 21.29
CA ALA A 123 -8.17 -0.89 20.17
C ALA A 123 -7.00 0.09 20.33
N LEU A 124 -5.78 -0.44 20.31
CA LEU A 124 -4.56 0.36 20.45
C LEU A 124 -4.18 1.03 19.15
N ILE A 125 -4.65 0.46 18.03
CA ILE A 125 -4.50 0.99 16.69
C ILE A 125 -5.89 1.23 16.09
N ASP A 126 -6.01 2.34 15.36
CA ASP A 126 -7.20 2.64 14.58
C ASP A 126 -7.19 1.78 13.30
N PRO A 127 -8.16 0.85 13.13
CA PRO A 127 -8.19 -0.05 11.97
C PRO A 127 -8.37 0.69 10.64
N THR A 128 -8.80 1.96 10.66
CA THR A 128 -8.92 2.77 9.43
C THR A 128 -7.58 3.32 8.95
N LYS A 129 -6.55 3.29 9.80
CA LYS A 129 -5.22 3.86 9.52
C LYS A 129 -4.20 2.85 8.99
N VAL A 130 -4.52 1.56 9.02
CA VAL A 130 -3.66 0.48 8.53
C VAL A 130 -4.49 -0.45 7.66
N ARG A 131 -3.92 -0.90 6.55
CA ARG A 131 -4.57 -1.88 5.67
C ARG A 131 -4.66 -3.22 6.39
N TYR A 132 -5.75 -3.94 6.20
CA TYR A 132 -5.92 -5.26 6.75
C TYR A 132 -6.67 -6.18 5.80
N GLU A 133 -6.45 -7.48 5.96
CA GLU A 133 -7.20 -8.56 5.35
C GLU A 133 -7.97 -9.31 6.45
N GLY A 134 -9.08 -9.95 6.07
CA GLY A 134 -9.87 -10.82 6.95
C GLY A 134 -11.09 -10.13 7.56
N ASP A 135 -11.77 -10.86 8.45
CA ASP A 135 -13.04 -10.40 9.02
C ASP A 135 -12.81 -9.72 10.38
N VAL A 136 -13.10 -8.42 10.42
CA VAL A 136 -13.22 -7.64 11.67
C VAL A 136 -14.70 -7.41 11.93
N PRO A 137 -15.32 -8.15 12.87
CA PRO A 137 -16.74 -7.99 13.17
C PRO A 137 -17.02 -6.62 13.80
N GLU A 138 -18.10 -5.97 13.38
CA GLU A 138 -18.60 -4.76 14.05
C GLU A 138 -19.09 -5.04 15.48
N ASP A 139 -19.55 -6.27 15.73
CA ASP A 139 -20.00 -6.71 17.06
C ASP A 139 -18.81 -7.11 17.93
N ILE A 140 -18.62 -6.39 19.05
CA ILE A 140 -17.62 -6.62 20.10
C ILE A 140 -17.81 -7.99 20.79
N LYS A 141 -18.90 -8.71 20.52
CA LYS A 141 -19.10 -10.09 20.99
C LYS A 141 -18.47 -11.14 20.08
N ARG A 142 -18.14 -10.80 18.83
CA ARG A 142 -17.59 -11.74 17.86
C ARG A 142 -16.10 -11.49 17.69
N LYS A 143 -15.29 -12.50 18.01
CA LYS A 143 -13.83 -12.44 17.85
C LYS A 143 -13.49 -12.32 16.35
N PRO A 144 -12.54 -11.46 15.96
CA PRO A 144 -12.04 -11.42 14.60
C PRO A 144 -11.31 -12.72 14.24
N VAL A 145 -11.47 -13.15 13.00
CA VAL A 145 -10.89 -14.41 12.49
C VAL A 145 -10.05 -14.07 11.27
N ASN A 146 -8.82 -14.60 11.23
CA ASN A 146 -7.87 -14.39 10.13
C ASN A 146 -7.57 -12.92 9.81
N VAL A 147 -7.77 -12.00 10.77
CA VAL A 147 -7.40 -10.60 10.59
C VAL A 147 -5.89 -10.46 10.55
N ARG A 148 -5.36 -9.81 9.53
CA ARG A 148 -3.92 -9.55 9.35
C ARG A 148 -3.72 -8.14 8.84
N PHE A 149 -2.87 -7.33 9.50
CA PHE A 149 -2.41 -6.08 8.92
C PHE A 149 -1.55 -6.37 7.70
N THR A 150 -1.85 -5.71 6.59
CA THR A 150 -1.18 -5.88 5.31
C THR A 150 -0.42 -4.63 4.92
N ASP A 151 0.66 -4.83 4.19
CA ASP A 151 1.47 -3.77 3.62
C ASP A 151 0.87 -3.25 2.30
N PRO A 152 1.48 -2.22 1.68
CA PRO A 152 1.00 -1.68 0.40
C PRO A 152 0.99 -2.65 -0.78
N TRP A 153 1.75 -3.75 -0.70
CA TRP A 153 1.79 -4.82 -1.69
C TRP A 153 0.80 -5.95 -1.38
N GLY A 154 0.04 -5.82 -0.31
CA GLY A 154 -0.98 -6.78 0.11
C GLY A 154 -0.43 -7.97 0.88
N GLN A 155 0.85 -7.94 1.27
CA GLN A 155 1.44 -8.98 2.09
C GLN A 155 1.22 -8.68 3.57
N PRO A 156 0.99 -9.68 4.42
CA PRO A 156 0.92 -9.44 5.86
C PRO A 156 2.27 -8.97 6.40
N TYR A 157 2.24 -7.99 7.30
CA TYR A 157 3.44 -7.57 8.02
C TYR A 157 4.06 -8.75 8.77
N VAL A 158 5.37 -8.89 8.68
CA VAL A 158 6.10 -9.91 9.44
C VAL A 158 6.32 -9.39 10.84
N TYR A 159 5.85 -10.16 11.82
CA TYR A 159 6.02 -9.88 13.24
C TYR A 159 6.54 -11.12 13.95
N ALA A 160 7.45 -10.94 14.91
CA ALA A 160 7.86 -12.01 15.81
C ALA A 160 8.32 -11.43 17.14
N TYR A 161 7.94 -12.10 18.23
CA TYR A 161 8.46 -11.80 19.55
C TYR A 161 8.39 -13.02 20.45
N LYS A 162 9.55 -13.43 21.00
CA LYS A 162 9.70 -14.64 21.80
C LYS A 162 9.07 -15.86 21.12
N ASP A 163 9.31 -15.99 19.82
CA ASP A 163 8.70 -17.01 18.97
C ASP A 163 9.29 -18.41 19.19
N SER A 164 10.52 -18.46 19.67
CA SER A 164 11.25 -19.68 19.97
C SER A 164 11.82 -19.65 21.40
N LYS A 165 12.28 -20.81 21.89
CA LYS A 165 12.98 -20.91 23.18
C LYS A 165 14.40 -20.32 23.15
N GLU A 166 14.96 -20.15 21.96
CA GLU A 166 16.31 -19.60 21.74
C GLU A 166 16.30 -18.08 21.57
N TRP A 167 15.11 -17.46 21.64
CA TRP A 167 14.92 -16.03 21.42
C TRP A 167 15.82 -15.19 22.34
N ASN A 168 16.72 -14.43 21.73
CA ASN A 168 17.71 -13.59 22.38
C ASN A 168 17.59 -12.10 21.99
N ASN A 169 16.57 -11.74 21.21
CA ASN A 169 16.28 -10.35 20.90
C ASN A 169 15.42 -9.72 22.02
N TYR A 170 15.86 -8.57 22.57
CA TYR A 170 15.11 -7.87 23.62
C TYR A 170 13.80 -7.26 23.12
N ALA A 171 13.77 -6.87 21.84
CA ALA A 171 12.62 -6.23 21.22
C ALA A 171 11.89 -7.20 20.28
N PHE A 172 10.74 -6.76 19.78
CA PHE A 172 10.06 -7.43 18.69
C PHE A 172 10.77 -7.18 17.35
N VAL A 173 10.52 -8.04 16.38
CA VAL A 173 10.87 -7.83 14.98
C VAL A 173 9.60 -7.46 14.22
N LEU A 174 9.65 -6.38 13.44
CA LEU A 174 8.54 -5.92 12.59
C LEU A 174 9.06 -5.36 11.27
N TYR A 175 8.61 -5.90 10.14
CA TYR A 175 8.96 -5.42 8.81
C TYR A 175 7.91 -5.80 7.76
N SER A 176 7.91 -5.10 6.62
CA SER A 176 7.20 -5.48 5.39
C SER A 176 8.14 -6.25 4.48
N LYS A 177 7.59 -7.22 3.73
CA LYS A 177 8.32 -8.01 2.74
C LYS A 177 8.62 -7.25 1.45
N GLY A 178 8.18 -6.01 1.34
CA GLY A 178 8.46 -5.18 0.18
C GLY A 178 7.73 -5.64 -1.10
N PRO A 179 8.16 -5.10 -2.25
CA PRO A 179 7.54 -5.35 -3.55
C PRO A 179 7.52 -6.80 -4.02
N ASP A 180 8.52 -7.61 -3.68
CA ASP A 180 8.58 -8.99 -4.13
C ASP A 180 7.72 -9.94 -3.26
N GLY A 181 7.41 -9.50 -2.02
CA GLY A 181 6.61 -10.26 -1.07
C GLY A 181 7.32 -11.49 -0.49
N VAL A 182 8.65 -11.58 -0.68
CA VAL A 182 9.50 -12.67 -0.24
C VAL A 182 10.29 -12.21 0.98
N ALA A 183 10.53 -13.13 1.91
CA ALA A 183 11.46 -12.91 3.01
C ALA A 183 11.98 -14.26 3.48
N GLU A 184 13.24 -14.31 3.88
CA GLU A 184 13.81 -15.46 4.56
C GLU A 184 13.10 -15.71 5.89
N LEU A 185 13.10 -16.94 6.40
CA LEU A 185 12.58 -17.19 7.74
C LEU A 185 13.43 -16.49 8.79
N LEU A 186 12.78 -15.91 9.82
CA LEU A 186 13.50 -15.26 10.89
C LEU A 186 14.40 -16.26 11.63
N PRO A 187 15.63 -15.86 12.02
CA PRO A 187 16.48 -16.67 12.87
C PRO A 187 15.75 -17.08 14.16
N THR A 188 16.04 -18.28 14.67
CA THR A 188 15.40 -18.79 15.90
C THR A 188 15.68 -17.91 17.11
N ASP A 189 16.83 -17.25 17.15
CA ASP A 189 17.22 -16.29 18.18
C ASP A 189 16.52 -14.92 18.06
N GLY A 190 15.77 -14.68 16.99
CA GLY A 190 15.07 -13.43 16.73
C GLY A 190 15.99 -12.25 16.42
N VAL A 191 17.29 -12.47 16.19
CA VAL A 191 18.27 -11.40 15.98
C VAL A 191 18.19 -10.89 14.54
N TYR A 192 17.58 -9.71 14.38
CA TYR A 192 17.43 -9.04 13.08
C TYR A 192 18.63 -8.12 12.79
N ASN A 193 19.76 -8.71 12.36
CA ASN A 193 21.02 -8.00 12.09
C ASN A 193 21.23 -7.67 10.61
N GLN A 194 22.29 -6.92 10.30
CA GLN A 194 22.63 -6.52 8.93
C GLN A 194 22.89 -7.72 7.99
N ASN A 195 23.45 -8.83 8.49
CA ASN A 195 23.67 -10.01 7.66
C ASN A 195 22.34 -10.59 7.17
N TYR A 196 21.34 -10.66 8.06
CA TYR A 196 20.00 -11.10 7.70
C TYR A 196 19.31 -10.11 6.76
N LYS A 197 19.45 -8.79 6.97
CA LYS A 197 18.91 -7.76 6.06
C LYS A 197 19.53 -7.81 4.66
N ASN A 198 20.82 -8.15 4.56
CA ASN A 198 21.57 -8.17 3.31
C ASN A 198 21.43 -9.48 2.51
N LEU A 199 20.64 -10.45 2.98
CA LEU A 199 20.28 -11.62 2.16
C LEU A 199 19.55 -11.16 0.90
N GLU A 200 19.82 -11.81 -0.23
CA GLU A 200 19.20 -11.44 -1.52
C GLU A 200 17.66 -11.42 -1.48
N THR A 201 17.07 -12.29 -0.66
CA THR A 201 15.61 -12.39 -0.42
C THR A 201 15.05 -11.35 0.53
N ASN A 202 15.91 -10.55 1.18
CA ASN A 202 15.52 -9.57 2.19
C ASN A 202 15.95 -8.13 1.84
N ILE A 203 16.64 -7.91 0.72
CA ILE A 203 17.20 -6.60 0.34
C ILE A 203 16.14 -5.52 0.14
N ASP A 204 14.90 -5.90 -0.15
CA ASP A 204 13.78 -4.99 -0.37
C ASP A 204 12.79 -4.95 0.81
N ASN A 205 13.04 -5.75 1.85
CA ASN A 205 12.31 -5.68 3.11
C ASN A 205 12.41 -4.27 3.70
N ILE A 206 11.34 -3.84 4.33
CA ILE A 206 11.23 -2.48 4.87
C ILE A 206 10.99 -2.57 6.37
N ASN A 207 11.86 -1.97 7.16
CA ASN A 207 11.72 -1.86 8.61
C ASN A 207 11.92 -0.39 9.06
N ILE A 208 11.74 -0.12 10.36
CA ILE A 208 11.82 1.24 10.91
C ILE A 208 13.25 1.79 10.98
N GLN A 209 14.27 0.94 10.88
CA GLN A 209 15.68 1.32 11.00
C GLN A 209 16.35 1.65 9.65
N ASP A 210 15.60 1.60 8.54
CA ASP A 210 16.07 1.83 7.16
C ASP A 210 15.42 3.04 6.46
#